data_AF-A0A3D3MSZ6-F1
#
_entry.id   AF-A0A3D3MSZ6-F1
#
_cell.length_a   1.000
_cell.length_b   1.000
_cell.length_c   1.000
_cell.angle_alpha   90.00
_cell.angle_beta   90.00
_cell.angle_gamma   90.00
#
_symmetry.space_group_name_H-M   'P 1'
#
loop_
_entity.id
_entity.type
_entity.pdbx_description
1 polymer ?
#
loop_
_entity_poly.entity_id
_entity_poly.type
_entity_poly.pdbx_seq_one_letter_code
_entity_poly.pdbx_strand_id
1 'polypeptide(L)'
;MKESEGNHITEESSRNINAGYACKSKYIIDRSIKRAFDFLGAAFCLIIFSPLFLICYILIKKEDGGAAIFSQERIGLYGKTFNIYKFRSMKENAEENGPQLFEKDGDPRLTHIGAFLRNHHLDELP
;
A
#
# COMPACT_ATOMS: atom_id res chain seq x y z
N MET A 1 61.33 25.53 -0.03
CA MET A 1 60.78 24.55 -1.00
C MET A 1 60.00 23.40 -0.31
N LYS A 2 59.32 23.65 0.83
CA LYS A 2 58.51 22.65 1.56
C LYS A 2 57.07 23.11 1.83
N GLU A 3 56.67 24.26 1.27
CA GLU A 3 55.40 24.93 1.59
C GLU A 3 54.30 24.60 0.57
N SER A 4 54.67 24.09 -0.60
CA SER A 4 53.73 23.73 -1.67
C SER A 4 53.07 22.35 -1.50
N GLU A 5 53.70 21.40 -0.80
CA GLU A 5 53.15 20.04 -0.64
C GLU A 5 52.01 19.98 0.39
N GLY A 6 52.06 20.81 1.43
CA GLY A 6 51.01 20.86 2.47
C GLY A 6 49.67 21.41 1.97
N ASN A 7 49.69 22.31 0.99
CA ASN A 7 48.49 22.95 0.44
C ASN A 7 47.74 22.05 -0.56
N HIS A 8 48.44 21.14 -1.25
CA HIS A 8 47.81 20.18 -2.14
C HIS A 8 47.02 19.10 -1.40
N ILE A 9 47.51 18.65 -0.24
CA ILE A 9 46.87 17.60 0.57
C ILE A 9 45.58 18.14 1.24
N THR A 10 45.58 19.40 1.69
CA THR A 10 44.40 20.04 2.28
C THR A 10 43.31 20.32 1.24
N GLU A 11 43.67 20.70 0.01
CA GLU A 11 42.69 20.88 -1.07
C GLU A 11 42.11 19.55 -1.59
N GLU A 12 42.91 18.48 -1.63
CA GLU A 12 42.42 17.15 -2.04
C GLU A 12 41.50 16.53 -0.98
N SER A 13 41.84 16.67 0.30
CA SER A 13 40.97 16.26 1.41
C SER A 13 39.64 17.04 1.41
N SER A 14 39.71 18.37 1.23
CA SER A 14 38.52 19.22 1.14
C SER A 14 37.64 18.87 -0.06
N ARG A 15 38.23 18.54 -1.22
CA ARG A 15 37.48 18.09 -2.42
C ARG A 15 36.78 16.76 -2.20
N ASN A 16 37.43 15.78 -1.57
CA ASN A 16 36.83 14.47 -1.27
C ASN A 16 35.67 14.56 -0.26
N ILE A 17 35.82 15.42 0.75
CA ILE A 17 34.77 15.70 1.73
C ILE A 17 33.56 16.38 1.05
N ASN A 18 33.79 17.40 0.22
CA ASN A 18 32.74 18.08 -0.54
C ASN A 18 32.03 17.13 -1.53
N ALA A 19 32.78 16.26 -2.22
CA ALA A 19 32.21 15.25 -3.11
C ALA A 19 31.34 14.23 -2.36
N GLY A 20 31.78 13.79 -1.17
CA GLY A 20 31.00 12.91 -0.29
C GLY A 20 29.71 13.57 0.22
N TYR A 21 29.77 14.84 0.63
CA TYR A 21 28.58 15.60 1.03
C TYR A 21 27.63 15.86 -0.16
N ALA A 22 28.15 16.15 -1.35
CA ALA A 22 27.35 16.36 -2.55
C ALA A 22 26.63 15.07 -3.00
N CYS A 23 27.31 13.92 -2.97
CA CYS A 23 26.74 12.62 -3.30
C CYS A 23 25.64 12.21 -2.30
N LYS A 24 25.91 12.37 -0.99
CA LYS A 24 24.94 12.07 0.07
C LYS A 24 23.73 13.03 0.02
N SER A 25 23.97 14.31 -0.25
CA SER A 25 22.92 15.32 -0.43
C SER A 25 22.02 14.99 -1.63
N LYS A 26 22.60 14.67 -2.80
CA LYS A 26 21.81 14.22 -3.97
C LYS A 26 20.93 13.02 -3.65
N TYR A 27 21.47 12.01 -2.97
CA TYR A 27 20.72 10.80 -2.63
C TYR A 27 19.58 11.04 -1.63
N ILE A 28 19.77 11.97 -0.68
CA ILE A 28 18.73 12.38 0.28
C ILE A 28 17.64 13.21 -0.42
N ILE A 29 18.03 14.10 -1.34
CA ILE A 29 17.10 14.90 -2.15
C ILE A 29 16.25 13.98 -3.03
N ASP A 30 16.86 13.03 -3.74
CA ASP A 30 16.15 12.07 -4.60
C ASP A 30 15.15 11.22 -3.80
N ARG A 31 15.53 10.75 -2.60
CA ARG A 31 14.63 9.99 -1.73
C ARG A 31 13.45 10.83 -1.24
N SER A 32 13.68 12.10 -0.91
CA SER A 32 12.64 12.99 -0.41
C SER A 32 11.65 13.39 -1.50
N ILE A 33 12.17 13.69 -2.70
CA ILE A 33 11.35 13.96 -3.89
C ILE A 33 10.54 12.73 -4.28
N LYS A 34 11.14 11.54 -4.29
CA LYS A 34 10.42 10.30 -4.58
C LYS A 34 9.29 10.05 -3.57
N ARG A 35 9.54 10.28 -2.28
CA ARG A 35 8.51 10.12 -1.25
C ARG A 35 7.37 11.14 -1.39
N ALA A 36 7.68 12.38 -1.75
CA ALA A 36 6.67 13.40 -2.02
C ALA A 36 5.85 13.05 -3.27
N PHE A 37 6.50 12.57 -4.33
CA PHE A 37 5.84 12.12 -5.55
C PHE A 37 4.93 10.91 -5.30
N ASP A 38 5.42 9.90 -4.58
CA ASP A 38 4.64 8.71 -4.24
C ASP A 38 3.40 9.10 -3.39
N PHE A 39 3.54 10.07 -2.46
CA PHE A 39 2.42 10.58 -1.65
C PHE A 39 1.39 11.37 -2.48
N LEU A 40 1.85 12.28 -3.34
CA LEU A 40 0.98 13.08 -4.21
C LEU A 40 0.26 12.19 -5.24
N GLY A 41 0.97 11.22 -5.81
CA GLY A 41 0.40 10.22 -6.71
C GLY A 41 -0.66 9.38 -6.00
N ALA A 42 -0.37 8.88 -4.80
CA ALA A 42 -1.34 8.13 -4.01
C ALA A 42 -2.59 8.97 -3.68
N ALA A 43 -2.42 10.22 -3.24
CA ALA A 43 -3.54 11.12 -2.95
C ALA A 43 -4.41 11.41 -4.18
N PHE A 44 -3.79 11.64 -5.34
CA PHE A 44 -4.49 11.88 -6.59
C PHE A 44 -5.27 10.64 -7.05
N CYS A 45 -4.64 9.45 -7.00
CA CYS A 45 -5.32 8.19 -7.28
C CYS A 45 -6.51 7.99 -6.34
N LEU A 46 -6.36 8.26 -5.04
CA LEU A 46 -7.43 8.09 -4.06
C LEU A 46 -8.63 8.98 -4.37
N ILE A 47 -8.41 10.24 -4.79
CA ILE A 47 -9.49 11.14 -5.21
C ILE A 47 -10.22 10.61 -6.44
N ILE A 48 -9.49 10.17 -7.46
CA ILE A 48 -10.08 9.65 -8.71
C ILE A 48 -10.85 8.35 -8.48
N PHE A 49 -10.32 7.46 -7.63
CA PHE A 49 -10.95 6.19 -7.30
C PHE A 49 -12.00 6.31 -6.19
N SER A 50 -12.11 7.45 -5.49
CA SER A 50 -13.13 7.68 -4.46
C SER A 50 -14.58 7.43 -4.91
N PRO A 51 -15.05 7.88 -6.11
CA PRO A 51 -16.38 7.52 -6.59
C PRO A 51 -16.54 6.02 -6.85
N LEU A 52 -15.49 5.34 -7.32
CA LEU A 52 -15.52 3.89 -7.53
C LEU A 52 -15.68 3.15 -6.21
N PHE A 53 -14.92 3.54 -5.17
CA PHE A 53 -15.05 2.96 -3.83
C PHE A 53 -16.45 3.17 -3.25
N LEU A 54 -17.04 4.35 -3.45
CA LEU A 54 -18.38 4.65 -2.98
C LEU A 54 -19.44 3.79 -3.70
N ILE A 55 -19.29 3.58 -5.01
CA ILE A 55 -20.19 2.70 -5.78
C ILE A 55 -20.07 1.26 -5.29
N CYS A 56 -18.85 0.74 -5.13
CA CYS A 56 -18.61 -0.60 -4.58
C CYS A 56 -19.22 -0.74 -3.18
N TYR A 57 -19.04 0.25 -2.31
CA TYR A 57 -19.62 0.29 -0.98
C TYR A 57 -21.15 0.21 -1.00
N ILE A 58 -21.82 1.01 -1.85
CA ILE A 58 -23.28 1.02 -1.97
C ILE A 58 -23.77 -0.31 -2.53
N LEU A 59 -23.10 -0.86 -3.55
CA LEU A 59 -23.47 -2.13 -4.16
C LEU A 59 -23.44 -3.27 -3.11
N ILE A 60 -22.34 -3.43 -2.39
CA ILE A 60 -22.21 -4.45 -1.33
C ILE A 60 -23.28 -4.25 -0.25
N LYS A 61 -23.48 -3.00 0.19
CA LYS A 61 -24.47 -2.69 1.25
C LYS A 61 -25.90 -2.96 0.81
N LYS A 62 -26.24 -2.77 -0.46
CA LYS A 62 -27.58 -3.06 -0.99
C LYS A 62 -27.84 -4.56 -1.15
N GLU A 63 -26.80 -5.37 -1.35
CA GLU A 63 -26.94 -6.81 -1.54
C GLU A 63 -27.04 -7.57 -0.21
N ASP A 64 -26.20 -7.26 0.77
CA ASP A 64 -26.13 -7.98 2.05
C ASP A 64 -26.65 -7.19 3.27
N GLY A 65 -26.82 -5.87 3.16
CA GLY A 65 -27.20 -5.01 4.28
C GLY A 65 -26.09 -4.72 5.31
N GLY A 66 -25.03 -5.54 5.35
CA GLY A 66 -23.93 -5.45 6.31
C GLY A 66 -22.82 -4.44 5.96
N ALA A 67 -21.79 -4.40 6.80
CA ALA A 67 -20.61 -3.55 6.60
C ALA A 67 -19.81 -3.96 5.35
N ALA A 68 -19.60 -3.03 4.41
CA ALA A 68 -18.92 -3.33 3.14
C ALA A 68 -17.41 -3.57 3.28
N ILE A 69 -16.78 -3.14 4.39
CA ILE A 69 -15.37 -3.39 4.66
C ILE A 69 -15.27 -4.53 5.67
N PHE A 70 -14.47 -5.53 5.33
CA PHE A 70 -14.11 -6.65 6.18
C PHE A 70 -12.67 -6.47 6.68
N SER A 71 -12.45 -6.65 7.98
CA SER A 71 -11.14 -6.58 8.62
C SER A 71 -10.74 -7.97 9.10
N GLN A 72 -9.62 -8.48 8.63
CA GLN A 72 -9.04 -9.75 9.11
C GLN A 72 -7.67 -9.51 9.73
N GLU A 73 -7.45 -10.05 10.93
CA GLU A 73 -6.13 -10.02 11.57
C GLU A 73 -5.20 -11.03 10.91
N ARG A 74 -3.99 -10.57 10.53
CA ARG A 74 -2.92 -11.42 9.98
C ARG A 74 -1.61 -11.14 10.71
N ILE A 75 -0.76 -12.16 10.75
CA ILE A 75 0.57 -12.07 11.34
C ILE A 75 1.51 -11.45 10.30
N GLY A 76 2.06 -10.29 10.64
CA GLY A 76 2.99 -9.53 9.80
C GLY A 76 4.46 -9.76 10.15
N LEU A 77 5.31 -8.92 9.59
CA LEU A 77 6.76 -8.98 9.79
C LEU A 77 7.12 -8.82 11.28
N TYR A 78 8.00 -9.68 11.77
CA TYR A 78 8.40 -9.78 13.20
C TYR A 78 7.28 -10.21 14.16
N GLY A 79 6.24 -10.90 13.67
CA GLY A 79 5.16 -11.40 14.53
C GLY A 79 4.21 -10.32 15.02
N LYS A 80 4.32 -9.09 14.51
CA LYS A 80 3.36 -8.02 14.77
C LYS A 80 2.09 -8.29 13.99
N THR A 81 0.95 -8.30 14.66
CA THR A 81 -0.33 -8.46 13.99
C THR A 81 -0.71 -7.15 13.29
N PHE A 82 -1.33 -7.29 12.13
CA PHE A 82 -1.88 -6.18 11.37
C PHE A 82 -3.23 -6.59 10.79
N ASN A 83 -4.12 -5.61 10.70
CA ASN A 83 -5.43 -5.81 10.13
C ASN A 83 -5.37 -5.55 8.63
N ILE A 84 -5.80 -6.55 7.85
CA ILE A 84 -6.02 -6.40 6.42
C ILE A 84 -7.46 -5.95 6.22
N TYR A 85 -7.62 -4.81 5.54
CA TYR A 85 -8.90 -4.30 5.09
C TYR A 85 -9.16 -4.76 3.66
N LYS A 86 -10.35 -5.31 3.42
CA LYS A 86 -10.81 -5.78 2.11
C LYS A 86 -12.29 -5.43 1.95
N PHE A 87 -12.75 -5.29 0.71
CA PHE A 87 -14.19 -5.25 0.47
C PHE A 87 -14.80 -6.62 0.75
N ARG A 88 -15.95 -6.62 1.42
CA ARG A 88 -16.70 -7.83 1.74
C ARG A 88 -17.24 -8.43 0.44
N SER A 89 -16.79 -9.64 0.13
CA SER A 89 -17.26 -10.43 -1.02
C SER A 89 -18.24 -11.55 -0.62
N MET A 90 -18.34 -11.88 0.67
CA MET A 90 -19.17 -12.97 1.19
C MET A 90 -20.25 -12.43 2.16
N LYS A 91 -21.35 -13.17 2.28
CA LYS A 91 -22.47 -12.86 3.18
C LYS A 91 -22.08 -12.75 4.64
N GLU A 92 -22.83 -11.96 5.41
CA GLU A 92 -22.53 -11.75 6.84
C GLU A 92 -22.56 -13.05 7.65
N ASN A 93 -23.46 -13.97 7.28
CA ASN A 93 -23.57 -15.30 7.90
C ASN A 93 -22.70 -16.38 7.22
N ALA A 94 -21.69 -16.00 6.41
CA ALA A 94 -20.88 -16.96 5.67
C ALA A 94 -20.04 -17.90 6.56
N GLU A 95 -19.74 -17.49 7.80
CA GLU A 95 -18.94 -18.26 8.77
C GLU A 95 -19.79 -18.99 9.82
N GLU A 96 -21.13 -18.95 9.73
CA GLU A 96 -22.02 -19.60 10.71
C GLU A 96 -21.80 -21.12 10.80
N ASN A 97 -21.37 -21.75 9.71
CA ASN A 97 -21.06 -23.18 9.62
C ASN A 97 -19.56 -23.50 9.83
N GLY A 98 -18.79 -22.57 10.40
CA GLY A 98 -17.36 -22.71 10.65
C GLY A 98 -16.46 -22.34 9.47
N PRO A 99 -15.13 -22.29 9.69
CA PRO A 99 -14.16 -21.88 8.67
C PRO A 99 -14.05 -22.95 7.58
N GLN A 100 -14.77 -22.76 6.49
CA GLN A 100 -14.68 -23.59 5.29
C GLN A 100 -13.76 -22.94 4.26
N LEU A 101 -12.93 -23.77 3.60
CA LEU A 101 -12.14 -23.35 2.46
C LEU A 101 -13.09 -22.85 1.35
N PHE A 102 -12.71 -21.71 0.76
CA PHE A 102 -13.47 -21.10 -0.33
C PHE A 102 -13.47 -22.02 -1.56
N GLU A 103 -14.65 -22.36 -2.08
CA GLU A 103 -14.81 -23.00 -3.38
C GLU A 103 -14.89 -21.94 -4.48
N LYS A 104 -14.00 -22.07 -5.48
CA LYS A 104 -13.82 -21.06 -6.53
C LYS A 104 -15.00 -20.97 -7.50
N ASP A 105 -15.76 -22.06 -7.63
CA ASP A 105 -16.90 -22.18 -8.54
C ASP A 105 -18.18 -22.45 -7.75
N GLY A 106 -18.99 -21.41 -7.51
CA GLY A 106 -20.37 -21.56 -7.06
C GLY A 106 -20.62 -21.58 -5.55
N ASP A 107 -19.71 -21.03 -4.72
CA ASP A 107 -19.96 -20.91 -3.28
C ASP A 107 -21.24 -20.09 -3.00
N PRO A 108 -22.29 -20.67 -2.39
CA PRO A 108 -23.58 -19.99 -2.16
C PRO A 108 -23.47 -18.82 -1.16
N ARG A 109 -22.33 -18.71 -0.48
CA ARG A 109 -22.00 -17.62 0.46
C ARG A 109 -21.43 -16.39 -0.26
N LEU A 110 -21.07 -16.50 -1.52
CA LEU A 110 -20.56 -15.39 -2.33
C LEU A 110 -21.74 -14.52 -2.82
N THR A 111 -21.59 -13.20 -2.72
CA THR A 111 -22.56 -12.28 -3.33
C THR A 111 -22.30 -12.12 -4.83
N HIS A 112 -23.30 -11.74 -5.62
CA HIS A 112 -23.12 -11.49 -7.04
C HIS A 112 -22.12 -10.36 -7.29
N ILE A 113 -22.19 -9.30 -6.47
CA ILE A 113 -21.21 -8.22 -6.50
C ILE A 113 -19.85 -8.69 -5.96
N GLY A 114 -19.83 -9.51 -4.92
CA GLY A 114 -18.60 -10.09 -4.37
C GLY A 114 -17.85 -10.98 -5.36
N ALA A 115 -18.58 -11.76 -6.16
CA ALA A 115 -18.03 -12.56 -7.25
C ALA A 115 -17.38 -11.69 -8.32
N PHE A 116 -18.06 -10.59 -8.71
CA PHE A 116 -17.52 -9.63 -9.65
C PHE A 116 -16.25 -8.95 -9.10
N LEU A 117 -16.28 -8.47 -7.85
CA LEU A 117 -15.13 -7.83 -7.21
C LEU A 117 -13.92 -8.75 -7.17
N ARG A 118 -14.11 -10.02 -6.80
CA ARG A 118 -13.05 -11.03 -6.70
C ARG A 118 -12.50 -11.45 -8.08
N ASN A 119 -13.37 -11.54 -9.10
CA ASN A 119 -12.93 -11.79 -10.48
C ASN A 119 -12.05 -10.66 -11.01
N HIS A 120 -12.34 -9.41 -10.60
CA HIS A 120 -11.55 -8.24 -10.98
C HIS A 120 -10.44 -7.87 -9.97
N HIS A 121 -10.21 -8.69 -8.93
CA HIS A 121 -9.26 -8.43 -7.84
C HIS A 121 -9.48 -7.07 -7.13
N LEU A 122 -10.71 -6.56 -7.20
CA LEU A 122 -11.12 -5.32 -6.56
C LEU A 122 -11.44 -5.51 -5.08
N ASP A 123 -11.59 -6.76 -4.61
CA ASP A 123 -11.81 -7.08 -3.19
C ASP A 123 -10.57 -6.82 -2.32
N GLU A 124 -9.38 -6.78 -2.92
CA GLU A 124 -8.12 -6.47 -2.24
C GLU A 124 -7.84 -4.97 -2.11
N LEU A 125 -8.68 -4.13 -2.72
CA LEU A 125 -8.58 -2.69 -2.57
C LEU A 125 -9.19 -2.28 -1.22
N PRO A 126 -8.45 -1.60 -0.34
CA PRO A 126 -8.97 -1.03 0.90
C PRO A 126 -9.60 0.34 0.71
#